data_AF-A0A9N9KD34-F1
#
_entry.id   AF-A0A9N9KD34-F1
#
_cell.length_a   1.000
_cell.length_b   1.000
_cell.length_c   1.000
_cell.angle_alpha   90.00
_cell.angle_beta   90.00
_cell.angle_gamma   90.00
#
_symmetry.space_group_name_H-M   'P 1'
#
loop_
_entity.id
_entity.type
_entity.pdbx_description
1 polymer ?
#
loop_
_entity_poly.entity_id
_entity_poly.type
_entity_poly.pdbx_seq_one_letter_code
_entity_poly.pdbx_strand_id
1 'polypeptide(L)'
;MGDFNAVPSPNLIDSYRIIYPDSSSFTWKRDNSQEQSRIDIIWIPQQWGKKIIECFTEQLELVTKSDHKIIQLKIKKTWQIHLDREVQNNIGPKYNIKLMCDEKWMKFTTH
;
A
#
# COMPACT_ATOMS: atom_id res chain seq x y z
N MET A 1 -20.78 -0.28 -18.43
CA MET A 1 -19.58 0.45 -18.89
C MET A 1 -19.32 1.53 -17.85
N GLY A 2 -18.29 1.37 -17.02
CA GLY A 2 -18.05 2.21 -15.85
C GLY A 2 -16.54 2.31 -15.58
N ASP A 3 -16.06 3.53 -15.78
CA ASP A 3 -14.83 4.23 -15.39
C ASP A 3 -13.49 3.50 -15.12
N PHE A 4 -12.51 3.74 -16.02
CA PHE A 4 -11.07 3.45 -15.91
C PHE A 4 -10.23 4.75 -15.90
N ASN A 5 -10.68 5.85 -15.29
CA ASN A 5 -9.95 7.12 -15.31
C ASN A 5 -8.67 7.19 -14.44
N ALA A 6 -8.21 6.07 -13.85
CA ALA A 6 -6.85 6.00 -13.33
C ALA A 6 -5.91 5.58 -14.47
N VAL A 7 -5.57 6.52 -15.36
CA VAL A 7 -4.43 6.34 -16.28
C VAL A 7 -3.22 6.03 -15.40
N PRO A 8 -2.62 4.83 -15.47
CA PRO A 8 -1.44 4.54 -14.68
C PRO A 8 -0.39 5.58 -15.05
N SER A 9 0.24 6.20 -14.05
CA SER A 9 1.47 6.95 -14.28
C SER A 9 2.40 6.09 -15.14
N PRO A 10 3.10 6.64 -16.14
CA PRO A 10 3.90 5.86 -17.10
C PRO A 10 4.94 4.94 -16.45
N ASN A 11 5.23 5.14 -15.16
CA ASN A 11 6.17 4.36 -14.37
C ASN A 11 5.53 3.29 -13.49
N LEU A 12 4.21 3.12 -13.54
CA LEU A 12 3.48 2.10 -12.80
C LEU A 12 3.12 0.93 -13.71
N ILE A 13 3.32 -0.28 -13.20
CA ILE A 13 3.03 -1.53 -13.89
C ILE A 13 2.17 -2.42 -13.02
N ASP A 14 1.38 -3.25 -13.67
CA ASP A 14 0.48 -4.20 -13.04
C ASP A 14 1.27 -5.38 -12.46
N SER A 15 1.28 -5.50 -11.13
CA SER A 15 2.06 -6.52 -10.43
C SER A 15 1.67 -7.96 -10.79
N TYR A 16 0.40 -8.21 -11.11
CA TYR A 16 -0.08 -9.55 -11.48
C TYR A 16 0.44 -9.95 -12.85
N ARG A 17 0.41 -9.04 -13.82
CA ARG A 17 0.84 -9.29 -15.21
C ARG A 17 2.33 -9.52 -15.37
N ILE A 18 3.14 -9.05 -14.42
CA ILE A 18 4.58 -9.33 -14.40
C ILE A 18 4.85 -10.83 -14.16
N ILE A 19 4.06 -11.46 -13.29
CA ILE A 19 4.22 -12.89 -12.97
C ILE A 19 3.43 -13.76 -13.95
N TYR A 20 2.23 -13.33 -14.33
CA TYR A 20 1.33 -14.09 -15.21
C TYR A 20 0.92 -13.26 -16.43
N PRO A 21 1.81 -13.07 -17.42
CA PRO A 21 1.56 -12.21 -18.57
C PRO A 21 0.33 -12.65 -19.37
N ASP A 22 0.12 -13.96 -19.50
CA ASP A 22 -0.93 -14.54 -20.35
C ASP A 22 -2.18 -15.00 -19.58
N SER A 23 -2.17 -14.91 -18.24
CA SER A 23 -3.31 -15.34 -17.42
C SER A 23 -4.43 -14.33 -17.41
N SER A 24 -5.67 -14.75 -17.67
CA SER A 24 -6.85 -13.88 -17.63
C SER A 24 -7.36 -13.56 -16.21
N SER A 25 -6.85 -14.23 -15.17
CA SER A 25 -7.37 -14.26 -13.79
C SER A 25 -8.25 -13.08 -13.37
N PHE A 26 -9.53 -13.36 -13.20
CA PHE A 26 -10.55 -12.39 -12.80
C PHE A 26 -10.59 -12.21 -11.29
N THR A 27 -10.88 -10.99 -10.86
CA THR A 27 -10.96 -10.60 -9.44
C THR A 27 -12.39 -10.35 -9.00
N TRP A 28 -13.30 -10.12 -9.95
CA TRP A 28 -14.72 -9.92 -9.71
C TRP A 28 -15.54 -10.80 -10.66
N LYS A 29 -16.65 -11.32 -10.15
CA LYS A 29 -17.64 -12.05 -10.94
C LYS A 29 -19.03 -11.65 -10.48
N ARG A 30 -19.93 -11.36 -11.44
CA ARG A 30 -21.34 -11.10 -11.11
C ARG A 30 -22.02 -12.40 -10.69
N ASP A 31 -22.80 -12.33 -9.61
CA ASP A 31 -23.65 -13.42 -9.15
C ASP A 31 -24.56 -13.94 -10.27
N ASN A 32 -24.66 -15.27 -10.37
CA ASN A 32 -25.53 -15.97 -11.33
C ASN A 32 -25.29 -15.58 -12.80
N SER A 33 -24.10 -15.07 -13.14
CA SER A 33 -23.73 -14.67 -14.50
C SER A 33 -22.36 -15.22 -14.90
N GLN A 34 -22.09 -15.19 -16.20
CA GLN A 34 -20.76 -15.44 -16.77
C GLN A 34 -19.92 -14.16 -16.87
N GLU A 35 -20.50 -13.00 -16.53
CA GLU A 35 -19.78 -11.73 -16.46
C GLU A 35 -18.71 -11.77 -15.37
N GLN A 36 -17.47 -11.54 -15.78
CA GLN A 36 -16.31 -11.52 -14.93
C GLN A 36 -15.32 -10.49 -15.46
N SER A 37 -14.65 -9.81 -14.53
CA SER A 37 -13.68 -8.77 -14.85
C SER A 37 -12.53 -8.81 -13.88
N ARG A 38 -11.39 -8.27 -14.31
CA ARG A 38 -10.23 -8.03 -13.45
C ARG A 38 -10.13 -6.54 -13.19
N ILE A 39 -10.80 -6.10 -12.14
CA ILE A 39 -10.97 -4.68 -11.78
C ILE A 39 -10.17 -4.29 -10.54
N ASP A 40 -9.72 -5.28 -9.78
CA ASP A 40 -8.84 -5.08 -8.65
C ASP A 40 -7.39 -5.25 -9.15
N ILE A 41 -6.55 -4.23 -8.98
CA ILE A 41 -5.18 -4.23 -9.49
C ILE A 41 -4.26 -3.55 -8.48
N ILE A 42 -3.12 -4.20 -8.18
CA ILE A 42 -2.03 -3.59 -7.41
C ILE A 42 -1.00 -3.07 -8.42
N TRP A 43 -0.99 -1.76 -8.64
CA TRP A 43 0.02 -1.06 -9.43
C TRP A 43 1.29 -0.82 -8.62
N ILE A 44 2.46 -1.11 -9.20
CA ILE A 44 3.76 -0.89 -8.56
C ILE A 44 4.71 -0.11 -9.47
N PRO A 45 5.71 0.61 -8.92
CA PRO A 45 6.77 1.19 -9.73
C PRO A 45 7.47 0.13 -10.58
N GLN A 46 7.77 0.43 -11.85
CA GLN A 46 8.40 -0.51 -12.78
C GLN A 46 9.69 -1.13 -12.22
N GLN A 47 10.50 -0.30 -11.55
CA GLN A 47 11.74 -0.73 -10.90
C GLN A 47 11.57 -1.76 -9.78
N TRP A 48 10.34 -1.97 -9.28
CA TRP A 48 10.03 -2.98 -8.27
C TRP A 48 9.64 -4.33 -8.87
N GLY A 49 9.46 -4.46 -10.19
CA GLY A 49 9.06 -5.73 -10.82
C GLY A 49 9.99 -6.89 -10.44
N LYS A 50 11.31 -6.64 -10.42
CA LYS A 50 12.33 -7.62 -10.00
C LYS A 50 12.31 -7.97 -8.49
N LYS A 51 11.54 -7.21 -7.70
CA LYS A 51 11.39 -7.43 -6.25
C LYS A 51 10.16 -8.24 -5.91
N ILE A 52 9.26 -8.53 -6.87
CA ILE A 52 8.10 -9.36 -6.58
C ILE A 52 8.58 -10.79 -6.31
N ILE A 53 8.12 -11.35 -5.19
CA ILE A 53 8.34 -12.74 -4.81
C ILE A 53 7.16 -13.58 -5.28
N GLU A 54 5.94 -13.14 -4.94
CA GLU A 54 4.70 -13.84 -5.23
C GLU A 54 3.58 -12.83 -5.46
N CYS A 55 2.63 -13.19 -6.33
CA CYS A 55 1.35 -12.52 -6.48
C CYS A 55 0.29 -13.60 -6.67
N PHE A 56 -0.84 -13.50 -5.98
CA PHE A 56 -1.95 -14.43 -6.16
C PHE A 56 -3.28 -13.77 -5.82
N THR A 57 -4.34 -14.45 -6.24
CA THR A 57 -5.72 -14.09 -5.99
C THR A 57 -6.42 -15.24 -5.30
N GLU A 58 -7.23 -14.97 -4.28
CA GLU A 58 -7.92 -15.99 -3.50
C GLU A 58 -9.41 -15.65 -3.33
N GLN A 59 -10.28 -16.66 -3.46
CA GLN A 59 -11.71 -16.50 -3.25
C GLN A 59 -11.98 -16.50 -1.74
N LEU A 60 -12.55 -15.42 -1.21
CA LEU A 60 -12.88 -15.30 0.22
C LEU A 60 -14.38 -15.27 0.49
N GLU A 61 -15.20 -15.61 -0.50
CA GLU A 61 -16.67 -15.53 -0.44
C GLU A 61 -17.27 -16.19 0.82
N LEU A 62 -16.73 -17.34 1.25
CA LEU A 62 -17.18 -18.06 2.45
C LEU A 62 -16.92 -17.30 3.76
N VAL A 63 -15.97 -16.36 3.76
CA VAL A 63 -15.55 -15.59 4.94
C VAL A 63 -16.12 -14.17 4.90
N THR A 64 -16.07 -13.51 3.75
CA THR A 64 -16.39 -12.08 3.61
C THR A 64 -17.75 -11.83 2.97
N LYS A 65 -18.36 -12.84 2.32
CA LYS A 65 -19.54 -12.69 1.45
C LYS A 65 -19.34 -11.63 0.35
N SER A 66 -18.10 -11.45 -0.11
CA SER A 66 -17.78 -10.57 -1.23
C SER A 66 -17.74 -11.35 -2.54
N ASP A 67 -18.26 -10.72 -3.59
CA ASP A 67 -18.15 -11.11 -5.00
C ASP A 67 -16.77 -10.80 -5.62
N HIS A 68 -15.88 -10.20 -4.83
CA HIS A 68 -14.49 -9.97 -5.16
C HIS A 68 -13.55 -11.00 -4.51
N LYS A 69 -12.50 -11.36 -5.24
CA LYS A 69 -11.32 -12.06 -4.72
C LYS A 69 -10.40 -11.07 -4.03
N ILE A 70 -9.69 -11.54 -3.02
CA ILE A 70 -8.55 -10.79 -2.48
C ILE A 70 -7.37 -10.89 -3.45
N ILE A 71 -6.59 -9.82 -3.57
CA ILE A 71 -5.30 -9.82 -4.24
C ILE A 71 -4.22 -9.64 -3.21
N GLN A 72 -3.19 -10.48 -3.27
CA GLN A 72 -2.04 -10.41 -2.40
C GLN A 72 -0.77 -10.29 -3.22
N LEU A 73 0.13 -9.40 -2.77
CA LEU A 73 1.42 -9.15 -3.39
C LEU A 73 2.50 -9.22 -2.32
N LYS A 74 3.48 -10.09 -2.53
CA LYS A 74 4.65 -10.26 -1.67
C LYS A 74 5.87 -9.70 -2.37
N ILE A 75 6.51 -8.72 -1.74
CA ILE A 75 7.69 -8.03 -2.29
C ILE A 75 8.89 -8.27 -1.38
N LYS A 76 10.05 -8.51 -1.99
CA LYS A 76 11.34 -8.57 -1.31
C LYS A 76 11.66 -7.20 -0.72
N LYS A 77 11.77 -7.14 0.61
CA LYS A 77 12.28 -5.96 1.31
C LYS A 77 13.76 -5.80 1.00
N THR A 78 14.12 -4.70 0.33
CA THR A 78 15.52 -4.29 0.14
C THR A 78 15.83 -2.95 0.82
N TRP A 79 14.87 -2.41 1.56
CA TRP A 79 15.08 -1.16 2.28
C TRP A 79 15.97 -1.46 3.47
N GLN A 80 17.17 -0.88 3.46
CA GLN A 80 17.86 -0.60 4.70
C GLN A 80 17.07 0.52 5.37
N ILE A 81 16.52 0.25 6.56
CA ILE A 81 16.06 1.34 7.43
C ILE A 81 17.33 2.12 7.74
N HIS A 82 17.53 3.25 7.06
CA HIS A 82 18.45 4.26 7.57
C HIS A 82 17.78 4.75 8.86
N LEU A 83 18.19 4.17 9.98
CA LEU A 83 18.17 4.90 11.24
C LEU A 83 19.09 6.07 10.96
N ASP A 84 18.52 7.25 10.71
CA ASP A 84 19.30 8.48 10.58
C ASP A 84 20.25 8.52 11.78
N ARG A 85 21.53 8.25 11.51
CA ARG A 85 22.59 8.36 12.50
C ARG A 85 22.68 9.85 12.81
N GLU A 86 22.23 10.20 14.00
CA GLU A 86 22.47 11.45 14.69
C GLU A 86 22.39 12.69 13.78
N VAL A 87 21.19 13.24 13.64
CA VAL A 87 21.05 14.66 13.37
C VAL A 87 21.83 15.40 14.46
N GLN A 88 23.00 15.92 14.10
CA GLN A 88 23.78 16.79 14.97
C GLN A 88 22.94 18.00 15.35
N ASN A 89 22.43 17.95 16.58
CA ASN A 89 22.10 19.03 17.50
C ASN A 89 21.84 20.41 16.89
N ASN A 90 20.56 20.68 16.62
CA ASN A 90 19.90 21.85 17.18
C ASN A 90 18.65 21.36 17.91
N ILE A 91 18.87 20.72 19.06
CA ILE A 91 17.77 20.27 19.92
C ILE A 91 17.16 21.52 20.54
N GLY A 92 16.11 22.04 19.91
CA GLY A 92 15.16 22.91 20.59
C GLY A 92 14.65 22.23 21.87
N PRO A 93 14.15 23.01 22.85
CA PRO A 93 13.81 22.48 24.16
C PRO A 93 12.88 21.27 24.07
N LYS A 94 13.32 20.14 24.63
CA LYS A 94 12.51 18.92 24.73
C LYS A 94 11.69 18.98 26.01
N TYR A 95 10.37 19.01 25.87
CA TYR A 95 9.46 19.01 27.01
C TYR A 95 8.89 17.62 27.26
N ASN A 96 8.97 17.16 28.51
CA ASN A 96 8.28 15.96 28.94
C ASN A 96 6.85 16.33 29.35
N ILE A 97 5.87 15.94 28.52
CA ILE A 97 4.44 16.23 28.72
C ILE A 97 3.95 15.80 30.11
N LYS A 98 4.47 14.68 30.65
CA LYS A 98 4.10 14.17 31.98
C LYS A 98 4.58 15.06 33.13
N LEU A 99 5.51 15.96 32.86
CA LEU A 99 6.11 16.88 33.84
C LEU A 99 5.70 18.34 33.59
N MET A 100 4.75 18.59 32.69
CA MET A 100 4.23 19.92 32.43
C MET A 100 3.28 20.34 33.55
N CYS A 101 3.49 21.56 34.03
CA CYS A 101 2.60 22.29 34.95
C CYS A 101 2.28 23.65 34.35
N ASP A 102 1.34 24.39 34.93
CA ASP A 102 0.85 25.65 34.38
C ASP A 102 1.98 26.67 34.12
N GLU A 103 2.97 26.76 35.02
CA GLU A 103 4.15 27.62 34.81
C GLU A 103 5.00 27.20 33.62
N LYS A 104 5.13 25.89 33.35
CA LYS A 104 5.91 25.36 32.22
C LYS A 104 5.14 25.51 30.90
N TRP A 105 3.81 25.42 30.95
CA TRP A 105 2.94 25.69 29.81
C TRP A 105 3.00 27.17 29.42
N MET A 106 2.94 28.08 30.39
CA MET A 106 3.09 29.52 30.14
C MET A 106 4.42 29.87 29.45
N LYS A 107 5.52 29.23 29.85
CA LYS A 107 6.84 29.39 29.21
C LYS A 107 6.93 28.76 27.82
N PHE A 108 6.15 27.73 27.54
CA PHE A 108 6.07 27.12 26.22
C PHE A 108 5.31 28.00 25.23
N THR A 109 4.21 28.64 25.66
CA THR A 109 3.33 29.43 24.79
C THR A 109 3.80 30.88 24.54
N THR A 110 4.86 31.32 25.20
CA THR A 110 5.39 32.70 25.11
C THR A 110 6.59 32.83 24.17
N HIS A 111 6.90 31.80 23.39
CA HIS A 111 7.91 31.79 22.32
C HIS A 111 7.29 31.64 20.94
#